data_AF-A0A4Q7UEI8-F1
#
_entry.id   AF-A0A4Q7UEI8-F1
#
_cell.length_a   1.000
_cell.length_b   1.000
_cell.length_c   1.000
_cell.angle_alpha   90.00
_cell.angle_beta   90.00
_cell.angle_gamma   90.00
#
_symmetry.space_group_name_H-M   'P 1'
#
loop_
_entity.id
_entity.type
_entity.pdbx_description
1 polymer ?
#
loop_
_entity_poly.entity_id
_entity_poly.type
_entity_poly.pdbx_seq_one_letter_code
_entity_poly.pdbx_strand_id
1 'polypeptide(L)'
;MMAGMKRAALYVIAGPVGIGAYGLIRLWGKSDGVYGPGFDWQAAHLVALAGMVCFVPGVLALSRLLPRSPWRTGVVAATLVGLAATMVQFGADIVEGLLADDRAEMSRLGADFKDIPGVAVAFYDVVPQLFFVGLLVLAGMLAARRRLPWWSVPLLLVGIVLPAVTLDLLPVGGLCMALALAPALPLLRQQTDAPIAVH
;
A
#
# COMPACT_ATOMS: atom_id res chain seq x y z
N MET A 1 -21.30 11.26 -9.92
CA MET A 1 -20.11 11.63 -9.12
C MET A 1 -20.21 11.28 -7.63
N MET A 2 -21.36 11.44 -6.95
CA MET A 2 -21.52 11.14 -5.50
C MET A 2 -21.20 9.69 -5.11
N ALA A 3 -21.51 8.71 -5.96
CA ALA A 3 -21.16 7.29 -5.73
C ALA A 3 -19.65 7.01 -5.73
N GLY A 4 -18.83 7.87 -6.33
CA GLY A 4 -17.37 7.71 -6.38
C GLY A 4 -16.65 8.18 -5.11
N MET A 5 -17.29 9.02 -4.28
CA MET A 5 -16.65 9.71 -3.16
C MET A 5 -16.87 9.05 -1.79
N LYS A 6 -18.02 8.40 -1.56
CA LYS A 6 -18.17 7.43 -0.44
C LYS A 6 -17.13 6.30 -0.52
N ARG A 7 -16.68 5.97 -1.74
CA ARG A 7 -15.61 5.00 -1.98
C ARG A 7 -14.23 5.53 -1.56
N ALA A 8 -14.00 6.84 -1.50
CA ALA A 8 -12.70 7.42 -1.14
C ALA A 8 -12.30 7.08 0.31
N ALA A 9 -13.23 7.22 1.26
CA ALA A 9 -13.00 6.81 2.64
C ALA A 9 -12.77 5.29 2.75
N LEU A 10 -13.52 4.49 1.99
CA LEU A 10 -13.31 3.05 1.92
C LEU A 10 -11.89 2.71 1.43
N TYR A 11 -11.42 3.34 0.36
CA TYR A 11 -10.11 3.07 -0.22
C TYR A 11 -8.93 3.41 0.70
N VAL A 12 -9.05 4.45 1.52
CA VAL A 12 -8.03 4.82 2.52
C VAL A 12 -7.80 3.71 3.55
N ILE A 13 -8.83 2.91 3.85
CA ILE A 13 -8.73 1.78 4.79
C ILE A 13 -8.52 0.44 4.08
N ALA A 14 -9.12 0.26 2.91
CA ALA A 14 -9.02 -0.98 2.14
C ALA A 14 -7.57 -1.30 1.75
N GLY A 15 -6.74 -0.29 1.45
CA GLY A 15 -5.31 -0.49 1.19
C GLY A 15 -4.57 -1.14 2.38
N PRO A 16 -4.54 -0.49 3.56
CA PRO A 16 -3.97 -1.06 4.78
C PRO A 16 -4.57 -2.42 5.18
N VAL A 17 -5.88 -2.60 5.01
CA VAL A 17 -6.56 -3.89 5.25
C VAL A 17 -6.04 -4.97 4.30
N GLY A 18 -5.78 -4.64 3.02
CA GLY A 18 -5.17 -5.56 2.06
C GLY A 18 -3.78 -6.02 2.50
N ILE A 19 -2.95 -5.12 3.05
CA ILE A 19 -1.65 -5.47 3.65
C ILE A 19 -1.83 -6.43 4.83
N GLY A 20 -2.77 -6.14 5.72
CA GLY A 20 -3.04 -7.00 6.88
C GLY A 20 -3.55 -8.38 6.47
N ALA A 21 -4.49 -8.43 5.52
CA ALA A 21 -5.05 -9.67 4.98
C ALA A 21 -4.00 -10.50 4.24
N TYR A 22 -3.12 -9.87 3.46
CA TYR A 22 -1.94 -10.52 2.87
C TYR A 22 -1.10 -11.22 3.95
N GLY A 23 -0.78 -10.51 5.03
CA GLY A 23 -0.07 -11.07 6.17
C GLY A 23 -0.78 -12.27 6.79
N LEU A 24 -2.10 -12.20 7.00
CA LEU A 24 -2.88 -13.28 7.60
C LEU A 24 -2.93 -14.53 6.72
N ILE A 25 -3.16 -14.37 5.40
CA ILE A 25 -3.15 -15.50 4.45
C ILE A 25 -1.76 -16.13 4.41
N ARG A 26 -0.71 -15.31 4.42
CA ARG A 26 0.68 -15.79 4.44
C ARG A 26 1.02 -16.55 5.73
N LEU A 27 0.56 -16.11 6.89
CA LEU A 27 0.74 -16.83 8.15
C LEU A 27 0.01 -18.18 8.13
N TRP A 28 -1.20 -18.21 7.56
CA TRP A 28 -1.95 -19.44 7.36
C TRP A 28 -1.21 -20.40 6.41
N GLY A 29 -0.74 -19.91 5.26
CA GLY A 29 0.02 -20.70 4.29
C GLY A 29 1.31 -21.28 4.85
N LYS A 30 1.93 -20.61 5.83
CA LYS A 30 3.11 -21.13 6.54
C LYS A 30 2.80 -22.18 7.62
N SER A 31 1.54 -22.40 7.98
CA SER A 31 1.18 -23.16 9.18
C SER A 31 1.53 -24.65 9.11
N ASP A 32 1.67 -25.20 7.90
CA ASP A 32 2.10 -26.58 7.64
C ASP A 32 3.62 -26.70 7.39
N GLY A 33 4.36 -25.58 7.46
CA GLY A 33 5.80 -25.51 7.23
C GLY A 33 6.22 -25.39 5.76
N VAL A 34 5.28 -25.39 4.80
CA VAL A 34 5.57 -25.31 3.36
C VAL A 34 4.92 -24.06 2.77
N TYR A 35 5.69 -22.96 2.70
CA TYR A 35 5.27 -21.75 1.98
C TYR A 35 6.04 -21.62 0.66
N GLY A 36 5.32 -21.58 -0.46
CA GLY A 36 5.89 -21.61 -1.81
C GLY A 36 4.79 -21.45 -2.88
N PRO A 37 5.05 -21.82 -4.16
CA PRO A 37 4.04 -21.71 -5.21
C PRO A 37 2.80 -22.54 -4.87
N GLY A 38 1.61 -21.96 -5.07
CA GLY A 38 0.36 -22.60 -4.64
C GLY A 38 -0.77 -21.61 -4.34
N PHE A 39 -1.89 -22.14 -3.86
CA PHE A 39 -3.11 -21.37 -3.62
C PHE A 39 -2.94 -20.27 -2.57
N ASP A 40 -2.29 -20.57 -1.46
CA ASP A 40 -2.01 -19.64 -0.37
C ASP A 40 -1.09 -18.49 -0.81
N TRP A 41 -0.05 -18.79 -1.59
CA TRP A 41 0.78 -17.77 -2.23
C TRP A 41 -0.03 -16.87 -3.15
N GLN A 42 -0.77 -17.45 -4.10
CA GLN A 42 -1.55 -16.69 -5.08
C GLN A 42 -2.62 -15.83 -4.40
N ALA A 43 -3.35 -16.40 -3.44
CA ALA A 43 -4.37 -15.68 -2.67
C ALA A 43 -3.77 -14.50 -1.91
N ALA A 44 -2.62 -14.70 -1.27
CA ALA A 44 -1.91 -13.66 -0.55
C ALA A 44 -1.54 -12.50 -1.49
N HIS A 45 -0.88 -12.78 -2.61
CA HIS A 45 -0.40 -11.75 -3.54
C HIS A 45 -1.54 -11.05 -4.28
N LEU A 46 -2.62 -11.75 -4.63
CA LEU A 46 -3.81 -11.13 -5.24
C LEU A 46 -4.51 -10.17 -4.27
N VAL A 47 -4.66 -10.54 -3.00
CA VAL A 47 -5.23 -9.67 -1.97
C VAL A 47 -4.33 -8.46 -1.72
N ALA A 48 -3.01 -8.66 -1.67
CA ALA A 48 -2.05 -7.57 -1.55
C ALA A 48 -2.16 -6.59 -2.73
N LEU A 49 -2.19 -7.11 -3.96
CA LEU A 49 -2.33 -6.32 -5.18
C LEU A 49 -3.65 -5.53 -5.20
N ALA A 50 -4.76 -6.15 -4.80
CA ALA A 50 -6.04 -5.44 -4.64
C ALA A 50 -5.95 -4.31 -3.60
N GLY A 51 -5.21 -4.53 -2.51
CA GLY A 51 -4.87 -3.49 -1.54
C GLY A 51 -4.07 -2.34 -2.15
N MET A 52 -3.03 -2.64 -2.95
CA MET A 52 -2.25 -1.63 -3.67
C MET A 52 -3.13 -0.82 -4.62
N VAL A 53 -4.05 -1.47 -5.34
CA VAL A 53 -5.03 -0.80 -6.21
C VAL A 53 -5.91 0.16 -5.42
N CYS A 54 -6.30 -0.21 -4.19
CA CYS A 54 -7.06 0.67 -3.31
C CYS A 54 -6.24 1.87 -2.80
N PHE A 55 -4.93 1.73 -2.62
CA PHE A 55 -4.07 2.85 -2.23
C PHE A 55 -4.04 3.97 -3.28
N VAL A 56 -4.22 3.70 -4.58
CA VAL A 56 -4.23 4.74 -5.62
C VAL A 56 -5.30 5.81 -5.35
N PRO A 57 -6.60 5.49 -5.31
CA PRO A 57 -7.63 6.47 -4.94
C PRO A 57 -7.51 6.92 -3.48
N GLY A 58 -6.95 6.11 -2.58
CA GLY A 58 -6.69 6.50 -1.19
C GLY A 58 -5.70 7.67 -1.06
N VAL A 59 -4.54 7.59 -1.73
CA VAL A 59 -3.53 8.64 -1.80
C VAL A 59 -4.10 9.90 -2.43
N LEU A 60 -4.84 9.75 -3.54
CA LEU A 60 -5.50 10.87 -4.19
C LEU A 60 -6.53 11.54 -3.27
N ALA A 61 -7.31 10.75 -2.51
CA ALA A 61 -8.27 11.26 -1.55
C ALA A 61 -7.60 12.04 -0.40
N LEU A 62 -6.57 11.46 0.22
CA LEU A 62 -5.79 12.14 1.27
C LEU A 62 -5.18 13.44 0.76
N SER A 63 -4.68 13.45 -0.48
CA SER A 63 -4.11 14.66 -1.08
C SER A 63 -5.15 15.78 -1.22
N ARG A 64 -6.43 15.48 -1.43
CA ARG A 64 -7.49 16.50 -1.59
C ARG A 64 -7.86 17.21 -0.29
N LEU A 65 -7.41 16.69 0.85
CA LEU A 65 -7.51 17.35 2.15
C LEU A 65 -6.43 18.45 2.33
N LEU A 66 -5.46 18.54 1.41
CA LEU A 66 -4.41 19.53 1.39
C LEU A 66 -4.64 20.58 0.28
N PRO A 67 -4.25 21.85 0.50
CA PRO A 67 -4.22 22.85 -0.57
C PRO A 67 -3.33 22.40 -1.73
N ARG A 68 -3.68 22.81 -2.96
CA ARG A 68 -2.83 22.57 -4.14
C ARG A 68 -1.50 23.31 -3.99
N SER A 69 -0.39 22.60 -4.18
CA SER A 69 0.96 23.17 -4.22
C SER A 69 1.89 22.28 -5.05
N PRO A 70 2.99 22.82 -5.60
CA PRO A 70 3.99 22.01 -6.30
C PRO A 70 4.54 20.87 -5.42
N TRP A 71 4.76 21.15 -4.13
CA TRP A 71 5.23 20.16 -3.17
C TRP A 71 4.24 18.99 -2.99
N ARG A 72 2.95 19.30 -2.76
CA ARG A 72 1.90 18.28 -2.70
C ARG A 72 1.88 17.43 -3.97
N THR A 73 1.95 18.08 -5.13
CA THR A 73 1.92 17.40 -6.43
C THR A 73 3.12 16.46 -6.59
N GLY A 74 4.34 16.93 -6.27
CA GLY A 74 5.55 16.12 -6.34
C GLY A 74 5.50 14.91 -5.41
N VAL A 75 5.06 15.10 -4.16
CA VAL A 75 4.90 13.98 -3.20
C VAL A 75 3.89 12.97 -3.73
N VAL A 76 2.70 13.40 -4.17
CA VAL A 76 1.69 12.49 -4.72
C VAL A 76 2.21 11.74 -5.95
N ALA A 77 2.92 12.42 -6.86
CA ALA A 77 3.50 11.78 -8.04
C ALA A 77 4.51 10.70 -7.64
N ALA A 78 5.44 11.02 -6.75
CA ALA A 78 6.43 10.07 -6.24
C ALA A 78 5.75 8.88 -5.53
N THR A 79 4.74 9.13 -4.69
CA THR A 79 3.95 8.08 -4.02
C THR A 79 3.33 7.13 -5.04
N LEU A 80 2.71 7.67 -6.10
CA LEU A 80 2.03 6.87 -7.13
C LEU A 80 3.02 6.10 -8.00
N VAL A 81 4.20 6.66 -8.29
CA VAL A 81 5.28 5.95 -8.99
C VAL A 81 5.76 4.76 -8.16
N GLY A 82 6.02 4.96 -6.86
CA GLY A 82 6.38 3.86 -5.98
C GLY A 82 5.30 2.80 -5.87
N LEU A 83 4.03 3.22 -5.83
CA LEU A 83 2.90 2.30 -5.75
C LEU A 83 2.76 1.48 -7.03
N ALA A 84 2.97 2.10 -8.20
CA ALA A 84 3.01 1.40 -9.47
C ALA A 84 4.16 0.38 -9.52
N ALA A 85 5.34 0.73 -9.02
CA ALA A 85 6.45 -0.21 -8.91
C ALA A 85 6.13 -1.40 -8.00
N THR A 86 5.52 -1.15 -6.83
CA THR A 86 5.03 -2.21 -5.93
C THR A 86 4.00 -3.11 -6.61
N MET A 87 3.10 -2.57 -7.44
CA MET A 87 2.14 -3.38 -8.20
C MET A 87 2.83 -4.29 -9.24
N VAL A 88 3.87 -3.77 -9.91
CA VAL A 88 4.69 -4.59 -10.83
C VAL A 88 5.37 -5.72 -10.07
N GLN A 89 5.92 -5.42 -8.88
CA GLN A 89 6.50 -6.44 -8.00
C GLN A 89 5.52 -7.56 -7.68
N PHE A 90 4.31 -7.23 -7.19
CA PHE A 90 3.28 -8.24 -6.91
C PHE A 90 2.84 -9.00 -8.17
N GLY A 91 2.82 -8.34 -9.33
CA GLY A 91 2.54 -8.99 -10.60
C GLY A 91 3.60 -10.02 -10.97
N ALA A 92 4.89 -9.69 -10.80
CA ALA A 92 5.99 -10.61 -11.00
C ALA A 92 5.92 -11.80 -10.03
N ASP A 93 5.74 -11.53 -8.73
CA ASP A 93 5.61 -12.56 -7.68
C ASP A 93 4.43 -13.54 -7.98
N ILE A 94 3.34 -13.04 -8.57
CA ILE A 94 2.19 -13.86 -9.02
C ILE A 94 2.56 -14.73 -10.23
N VAL A 95 3.26 -14.17 -11.21
CA VAL A 95 3.67 -14.90 -12.42
C VAL A 95 4.70 -15.97 -12.06
N GLU A 96 5.68 -15.64 -11.21
CA GLU A 96 6.68 -16.58 -10.68
C GLU A 96 6.00 -17.74 -9.94
N GLY A 97 5.01 -17.45 -9.09
CA GLY A 97 4.26 -18.47 -8.36
C GLY A 97 3.38 -19.37 -9.24
N LEU A 98 2.96 -18.88 -10.41
CA LEU A 98 2.20 -19.67 -11.39
C LEU A 98 3.08 -20.53 -12.29
N LEU A 99 4.32 -20.11 -12.53
CA LEU A 99 5.25 -20.80 -13.42
C LEU A 99 6.07 -21.87 -12.72
N ALA A 100 6.25 -21.76 -11.41
CA ALA A 100 7.12 -22.66 -10.65
C ALA A 100 6.39 -23.94 -10.19
N ASP A 101 7.03 -25.09 -10.40
CA ASP A 101 6.57 -26.38 -9.88
C ASP A 101 6.86 -26.52 -8.38
N ASP A 102 7.94 -25.87 -7.91
CA ASP A 102 8.35 -25.90 -6.52
C ASP A 102 9.01 -24.58 -6.06
N ARG A 103 9.34 -24.52 -4.76
CA ARG A 103 9.94 -23.34 -4.15
C ARG A 103 11.34 -23.01 -4.69
N ALA A 104 12.11 -24.02 -5.10
CA ALA A 104 13.46 -23.82 -5.60
C ALA A 104 13.41 -23.19 -6.99
N GLU A 105 12.54 -23.69 -7.87
CA GLU A 105 12.27 -23.08 -9.17
C GLU A 105 11.73 -21.67 -9.04
N MET A 106 10.78 -21.45 -8.13
CA MET A 106 10.24 -20.12 -7.87
C MET A 106 11.34 -19.11 -7.48
N SER A 107 12.25 -19.53 -6.61
CA SER A 107 13.38 -18.70 -6.18
C SER A 107 14.34 -18.38 -7.35
N ARG A 108 14.53 -19.33 -8.27
CA ARG A 108 15.33 -19.15 -9.49
C ARG A 108 14.67 -18.15 -10.45
N LEU A 109 13.37 -18.30 -10.72
CA LEU A 109 12.62 -17.37 -11.58
C LEU A 109 12.68 -15.94 -11.07
N GLY A 110 12.51 -15.74 -9.76
CA GLY A 110 12.63 -14.42 -9.14
C GLY A 110 14.05 -13.84 -9.18
N ALA A 111 15.09 -14.69 -9.14
CA ALA A 111 16.47 -14.26 -9.33
C ALA A 111 16.71 -13.83 -10.79
N ASP A 112 16.29 -14.66 -11.76
CA ASP A 112 16.41 -14.38 -13.19
C ASP A 112 15.72 -13.06 -13.56
N PHE A 113 14.54 -12.77 -12.98
CA PHE A 113 13.84 -11.51 -13.20
C PHE A 113 14.61 -10.30 -12.62
N LYS A 114 15.16 -10.43 -11.41
CA LYS A 114 15.93 -9.36 -10.75
C LYS A 114 17.27 -9.07 -11.42
N ASP A 115 17.85 -10.05 -12.11
CA ASP A 115 19.09 -9.92 -12.87
C ASP A 115 18.95 -9.05 -14.14
N ILE A 116 17.73 -8.78 -14.59
CA ILE A 116 17.49 -7.82 -15.68
C ILE A 116 17.96 -6.42 -15.22
N PRO A 117 18.85 -5.76 -15.98
CA PRO A 117 19.42 -4.48 -15.58
C PRO A 117 18.36 -3.44 -15.18
N GLY A 118 18.43 -2.99 -13.92
CA GLY A 118 17.54 -1.98 -13.35
C GLY A 118 16.26 -2.51 -12.72
N VAL A 119 15.87 -3.79 -12.91
CA VAL A 119 14.63 -4.37 -12.34
C VAL A 119 14.68 -4.39 -10.82
N ALA A 120 15.78 -4.86 -10.22
CA ALA A 120 15.93 -4.87 -8.77
C ALA A 120 15.70 -3.47 -8.16
N VAL A 121 16.37 -2.44 -8.68
CA VAL A 121 16.24 -1.05 -8.23
C VAL A 121 14.82 -0.51 -8.47
N ALA A 122 14.25 -0.78 -9.64
CA ALA A 122 12.98 -0.21 -10.08
C ALA A 122 11.76 -0.86 -9.45
N PHE A 123 11.82 -2.13 -9.04
CA PHE A 123 10.64 -2.88 -8.61
C PHE A 123 10.79 -3.58 -7.27
N TYR A 124 12.00 -3.69 -6.70
CA TYR A 124 12.21 -4.36 -5.41
C TYR A 124 12.84 -3.44 -4.36
N ASP A 125 13.85 -2.64 -4.73
CA ASP A 125 14.70 -1.98 -3.73
C ASP A 125 14.33 -0.52 -3.48
N VAL A 126 14.38 0.34 -4.50
CA VAL A 126 14.38 1.81 -4.31
C VAL A 126 13.03 2.43 -4.64
N VAL A 127 12.55 2.23 -5.87
CA VAL A 127 11.36 2.92 -6.36
C VAL A 127 10.09 2.53 -5.57
N PRO A 128 9.85 1.26 -5.18
CA PRO A 128 8.73 0.92 -4.30
C PRO A 128 8.71 1.70 -2.99
N GLN A 129 9.88 2.06 -2.43
CA GLN A 129 9.96 2.79 -1.16
C GLN A 129 9.37 4.20 -1.26
N LEU A 130 9.31 4.77 -2.47
CA LEU A 130 8.66 6.07 -2.70
C LEU A 130 7.18 6.05 -2.31
N PHE A 131 6.51 4.89 -2.39
CA PHE A 131 5.14 4.74 -1.90
C PHE A 131 5.06 4.98 -0.40
N PHE A 132 5.86 4.26 0.38
CA PHE A 132 5.83 4.34 1.84
C PHE A 132 6.31 5.71 2.34
N VAL A 133 7.42 6.22 1.80
CA VAL A 133 7.94 7.55 2.14
C VAL A 133 6.92 8.62 1.78
N GLY A 134 6.36 8.58 0.57
CA GLY A 134 5.38 9.55 0.11
C GLY A 134 4.09 9.53 0.92
N LEU A 135 3.60 8.35 1.32
CA LEU A 135 2.45 8.21 2.22
C LEU A 135 2.73 8.80 3.60
N LEU A 136 3.92 8.56 4.16
CA LEU A 136 4.35 9.13 5.44
C LEU A 136 4.46 10.66 5.38
N VAL A 137 5.04 11.20 4.30
CA VAL A 137 5.13 12.66 4.07
C VAL A 137 3.74 13.27 3.93
N LEU A 138 2.81 12.64 3.19
CA LEU A 138 1.42 13.10 3.10
C LEU A 138 0.73 13.13 4.47
N ALA A 139 0.90 12.09 5.27
CA ALA A 139 0.38 12.05 6.64
C ALA A 139 0.99 13.16 7.50
N GLY A 140 2.30 13.40 7.38
CA GLY A 140 3.00 14.51 8.05
C GLY A 140 2.47 15.88 7.64
N MET A 141 2.24 16.11 6.35
CA MET A 141 1.64 17.35 5.84
C MET A 141 0.22 17.57 6.39
N LEU A 142 -0.58 16.50 6.48
CA LEU A 142 -1.92 16.56 7.08
C LEU A 142 -1.87 16.84 8.58
N ALA A 143 -0.95 16.20 9.31
CA ALA A 143 -0.75 16.42 10.74
C ALA A 143 -0.28 17.86 11.03
N ALA A 144 0.65 18.39 10.24
CA ALA A 144 1.11 19.78 10.34
C ALA A 144 -0.03 20.80 10.12
N ARG A 145 -1.05 20.44 9.33
CA ARG A 145 -2.27 21.22 9.10
C ARG A 145 -3.41 20.88 10.07
N ARG A 146 -3.15 20.07 11.11
CA ARG A 146 -4.14 19.60 12.10
C ARG A 146 -5.34 18.88 11.48
N ARG A 147 -5.14 18.27 10.31
CA ARG A 147 -6.14 17.38 9.65
C ARG A 147 -5.98 15.93 10.09
N LEU A 148 -4.81 15.55 10.57
CA LEU A 148 -4.59 14.31 11.29
C LEU A 148 -4.04 14.62 12.69
N PRO A 149 -4.28 13.77 13.68
CA PRO A 149 -3.58 13.88 14.96
C PRO A 149 -2.09 13.57 14.76
N TRP A 150 -1.24 14.16 15.58
CA TRP A 150 0.22 14.02 15.45
C TRP A 150 0.69 12.56 15.60
N TRP A 151 -0.02 11.74 16.39
CA TRP A 151 0.30 10.33 16.60
C TRP A 151 0.09 9.46 15.36
N SER A 152 -0.69 9.92 14.37
CA SER A 152 -0.87 9.22 13.10
C SER A 152 0.45 9.00 12.38
N VAL A 153 1.37 9.96 12.45
CA VAL A 153 2.67 9.89 11.75
C VAL A 153 3.58 8.80 12.33
N PRO A 154 3.91 8.78 13.64
CA PRO A 154 4.71 7.71 14.21
C PRO A 154 4.01 6.35 14.14
N LEU A 155 2.68 6.28 14.28
CA LEU A 155 1.97 5.01 14.14
C LEU A 155 2.02 4.46 12.70
N LEU A 156 1.91 5.34 11.69
CA LEU A 156 2.08 4.97 10.29
C LEU A 156 3.51 4.49 10.02
N LEU A 157 4.50 5.19 10.55
CA LEU A 157 5.91 4.77 10.46
C LEU A 157 6.13 3.38 11.06
N VAL A 158 5.58 3.11 12.25
CA VAL A 158 5.60 1.77 12.86
C VAL A 158 4.97 0.75 11.92
N GLY A 159 3.81 1.06 11.35
CA GLY A 159 3.13 0.18 10.40
C GLY A 159 3.95 -0.15 9.15
N ILE A 160 4.77 0.80 8.67
CA ILE A 160 5.67 0.64 7.52
C ILE A 160 6.92 -0.17 7.88
N VAL A 161 7.49 0.05 9.06
CA VAL A 161 8.77 -0.56 9.46
C VAL A 161 8.62 -2.00 9.94
N LEU A 162 7.49 -2.35 10.57
CA LEU A 162 7.28 -3.70 11.10
C LEU A 162 7.47 -4.81 10.05
N PRO A 163 6.89 -4.73 8.83
CA PRO A 163 7.12 -5.73 7.78
C PRO A 163 8.57 -5.84 7.31
N ALA A 164 9.38 -4.79 7.46
CA ALA A 164 10.80 -4.81 7.09
C ALA A 164 11.65 -5.61 8.09
N VAL A 165 11.20 -5.75 9.34
CA VAL A 165 11.82 -6.65 10.33
C VAL A 165 11.48 -8.10 10.00
N THR A 166 10.20 -8.37 9.78
CA THR A 166 9.72 -9.66 9.25
C THR A 166 8.35 -9.49 8.64
N LEU A 167 8.13 -10.16 7.51
CA LEU A 167 6.83 -10.20 6.86
C LEU A 167 5.75 -10.84 7.76
N ASP A 168 6.12 -11.60 8.80
CA ASP A 168 5.14 -12.15 9.75
C ASP A 168 4.41 -11.05 10.55
N LEU A 169 4.95 -9.83 10.58
CA LEU A 169 4.34 -8.67 11.22
C LEU A 169 3.42 -7.85 10.29
N LEU A 170 3.21 -8.29 9.04
CA LEU A 170 2.28 -7.64 8.11
C LEU A 170 0.86 -7.42 8.67
N PRO A 171 0.23 -8.35 9.42
CA PRO A 171 -1.09 -8.10 10.02
C PRO A 171 -1.08 -6.89 10.96
N VAL A 172 -0.05 -6.80 11.80
CA VAL A 172 0.13 -5.69 12.75
C VAL A 172 0.46 -4.40 11.99
N GLY A 173 1.34 -4.48 10.97
CA GLY A 173 1.70 -3.37 10.10
C GLY A 173 0.47 -2.76 9.43
N GLY A 174 -0.34 -3.58 8.75
CA GLY A 174 -1.59 -3.17 8.12
C GLY A 174 -2.59 -2.54 9.11
N LEU A 175 -2.72 -3.11 10.32
CA LEU A 175 -3.55 -2.53 11.38
C LEU A 175 -3.03 -1.16 11.83
N CYS A 176 -1.73 -1.00 12.08
CA CYS A 176 -1.12 0.28 12.43
C CYS A 176 -1.36 1.32 11.34
N MET A 177 -1.17 0.97 10.07
CA MET A 177 -1.46 1.86 8.94
C MET A 177 -2.94 2.24 8.88
N ALA A 178 -3.86 1.29 9.07
CA ALA A 178 -5.31 1.56 9.09
C ALA A 178 -5.70 2.52 10.23
N LEU A 179 -5.21 2.26 11.44
CA LEU A 179 -5.46 3.10 12.63
C LEU A 179 -4.85 4.49 12.47
N ALA A 180 -3.67 4.60 11.88
CA ALA A 180 -3.02 5.88 11.61
C ALA A 180 -3.84 6.75 10.65
N LEU A 181 -4.48 6.14 9.64
CA LEU A 181 -5.25 6.84 8.62
C LEU A 181 -6.74 7.00 8.95
N ALA A 182 -7.27 6.25 9.91
CA ALA A 182 -8.67 6.30 10.35
C ALA A 182 -9.19 7.71 10.69
N PRO A 183 -8.40 8.62 11.31
CA PRO A 183 -8.86 9.98 11.58
C PRO A 183 -9.15 10.81 10.33
N ALA A 184 -8.68 10.42 9.14
CA ALA A 184 -9.03 11.09 7.88
C ALA A 184 -10.45 10.77 7.40
N LEU A 185 -11.07 9.68 7.86
CA LEU A 185 -12.36 9.21 7.33
C LEU A 185 -13.51 10.22 7.48
N PRO A 186 -13.70 10.87 8.66
CA PRO A 186 -14.74 11.88 8.79
C PRO A 186 -14.52 13.08 7.87
N LEU A 187 -13.26 13.49 7.65
CA LEU A 187 -12.91 14.62 6.78
C LEU A 187 -13.25 14.34 5.31
N LEU A 188 -12.97 13.12 4.86
CA LEU A 188 -13.27 12.67 3.49
C LEU A 188 -14.78 12.54 3.25
N ARG A 189 -15.54 12.15 4.27
CA ARG A 189 -17.01 12.13 4.23
C ARG A 189 -17.56 13.55 4.15
N GLN A 190 -17.06 14.48 4.96
CA GLN A 190 -17.51 15.88 4.94
C GLN A 190 -17.22 16.61 3.62
N GLN A 191 -16.08 16.35 2.98
CA GLN A 191 -15.81 16.86 1.62
C GLN A 191 -16.81 16.34 0.56
N THR A 192 -17.51 15.24 0.85
CA THR A 192 -18.52 14.68 -0.05
C THR A 192 -19.85 15.39 0.02
N ASP A 193 -20.18 15.94 1.17
CA ASP A 193 -21.49 16.53 1.44
C ASP A 193 -21.51 18.06 1.22
N ALA A 194 -20.37 18.67 0.92
CA ALA A 194 -20.28 20.08 0.59
C ALA A 194 -20.99 20.37 -0.77
N PRO A 195 -21.97 21.30 -0.82
CA PRO A 195 -22.66 21.63 -2.06
C PRO A 195 -21.67 22.16 -3.10
N ILE A 196 -21.85 21.73 -4.36
CA ILE A 196 -21.07 22.24 -5.49
C ILE A 196 -21.46 23.71 -5.67
N ALA A 197 -20.60 24.62 -5.20
CA ALA A 197 -20.71 26.04 -5.54
C ALA A 197 -20.43 26.18 -7.04
N VAL A 198 -21.49 26.37 -7.82
CA VAL A 198 -21.39 26.78 -9.23
C VAL A 198 -20.96 28.25 -9.21
N HIS A 199 -19.71 28.50 -9.57
CA HIS A 199 -19.20 29.83 -9.92
C HIS A 199 -18.94 29.86 -11.42
#